data_AF-A0A1I5VU91-F1
#
_entry.id   AF-A0A1I5VU91-F1
#
_cell.length_a   1.000
_cell.length_b   1.000
_cell.length_c   1.000
_cell.angle_alpha   90.00
_cell.angle_beta   90.00
_cell.angle_gamma   90.00
#
_symmetry.space_group_name_H-M   'P 1'
#
loop_
_entity.id
_entity.type
_entity.pdbx_description
1 polymer ?
#
loop_
_entity_poly.entity_id
_entity_poly.type
_entity_poly.pdbx_seq_one_letter_code
_entity_poly.pdbx_strand_id
1 'polypeptide(L)'
;MKKVTLKAVVNEELCIGCKICEKVCPVYAIQVNDRKAHSDPAKCMACANCADRCPRYAIKMVERDDPFEVGVDVSKFDYEEIRALCEKAHLNPEQVLCYCVGVRAEEVAAALLSGATTPEEVSAMTGMRTGCTIECIQPLLRLVQAAGNELHPNPNGYQWYGVTVTAWDMPEEVKEKYNSRGFYFDEDKALLDKVVKVRPEEEK
;
A
#
# COMPACT_ATOMS: atom_id res chain seq x y z
N MET A 1 -13.28 -4.59 -0.33
CA MET A 1 -13.68 -3.55 0.66
C MET A 1 -13.36 -4.00 2.08
N LYS A 2 -12.71 -3.15 2.87
CA LYS A 2 -12.34 -3.38 4.27
C LYS A 2 -13.39 -2.79 5.20
N LYS A 3 -13.88 -3.55 6.18
CA LYS A 3 -14.71 -3.03 7.27
C LYS A 3 -13.84 -2.55 8.44
N VAL A 4 -14.04 -1.32 8.89
CA VAL A 4 -13.31 -0.69 9.98
C VAL A 4 -14.20 -0.64 11.23
N THR A 5 -13.93 -1.51 12.18
CA THR A 5 -14.73 -1.67 13.42
C THR A 5 -14.04 -1.18 14.68
N LEU A 6 -12.74 -0.88 14.61
CA LEU A 6 -11.94 -0.42 15.75
C LEU A 6 -11.35 0.99 15.48
N LYS A 7 -10.95 1.68 16.55
CA LYS A 7 -10.19 2.93 16.50
C LYS A 7 -9.07 2.93 17.52
N ALA A 8 -7.99 3.66 17.24
CA ALA A 8 -6.92 3.87 18.19
C ALA A 8 -7.30 4.98 19.19
N VAL A 9 -7.16 4.71 20.48
CA VAL A 9 -7.36 5.68 21.56
C VAL A 9 -6.07 5.78 22.38
N VAL A 10 -5.64 7.01 22.62
CA VAL A 10 -4.39 7.31 23.34
C VAL A 10 -4.70 7.63 24.80
N ASN A 11 -3.96 7.00 25.72
CA ASN A 11 -3.85 7.41 27.11
C ASN A 11 -2.72 8.46 27.21
N GLU A 12 -3.10 9.71 27.48
CA GLU A 12 -2.15 10.81 27.54
C GLU A 12 -1.20 10.74 28.73
N GLU A 13 -1.58 10.14 29.86
CA GLU A 13 -0.72 10.00 31.05
C GLU A 13 0.48 9.08 30.77
N LEU A 14 0.26 8.02 30.00
CA LEU A 14 1.31 7.08 29.60
C LEU A 14 2.12 7.55 28.39
N CYS A 15 1.55 8.43 27.57
CA CYS A 15 2.18 8.90 26.35
C CYS A 15 3.38 9.82 26.66
N ILE A 16 4.54 9.47 26.12
CA ILE A 16 5.80 10.23 26.28
C ILE A 16 6.16 11.09 25.06
N GLY A 17 5.27 11.19 24.06
CA GLY A 17 5.50 12.06 22.89
C GLY A 17 6.63 11.62 21.94
N CYS A 18 6.99 10.34 21.91
CA CYS A 18 8.15 9.83 21.15
C CYS A 18 7.98 9.80 19.62
N LYS A 19 6.78 10.12 19.09
CA LYS A 19 6.44 10.16 17.66
C LYS A 19 6.49 8.85 16.87
N ILE A 20 6.84 7.71 17.49
CA ILE A 20 6.88 6.41 16.78
C ILE A 20 5.54 6.10 16.10
N CYS A 21 4.42 6.32 16.79
CA CYS A 21 3.08 6.08 16.27
C CYS A 21 2.73 6.92 15.03
N GLU A 22 3.12 8.20 15.01
CA GLU A 22 2.99 9.09 13.84
C GLU A 22 3.80 8.58 12.65
N LYS A 23 5.04 8.14 12.89
CA LYS A 23 5.95 7.67 11.85
C LYS A 23 5.54 6.36 11.21
N VAL A 24 4.80 5.49 11.91
CA VAL A 24 4.39 4.17 11.37
C VAL A 24 2.99 4.16 10.77
N CYS A 25 2.21 5.24 10.95
CA CYS A 25 0.84 5.26 10.46
C CYS A 25 0.81 5.41 8.93
N PRO A 26 0.28 4.42 8.18
CA PRO A 26 0.29 4.43 6.71
C PRO A 26 -0.73 5.40 6.09
N VAL A 27 -1.56 6.05 6.90
CA VAL A 27 -2.62 6.98 6.47
C VAL A 27 -2.63 8.27 7.29
N TYR A 28 -1.57 8.52 8.06
CA TYR A 28 -1.43 9.71 8.92
C TYR A 28 -2.62 10.00 9.84
N ALA A 29 -3.29 8.96 10.33
CA ALA A 29 -4.42 9.05 11.26
C ALA A 29 -4.03 9.33 12.72
N ILE A 30 -2.75 9.45 13.03
CA ILE A 30 -2.26 9.79 14.37
C ILE A 30 -1.07 10.74 14.26
N GLN A 31 -1.08 11.79 15.06
CA GLN A 31 -0.07 12.86 15.08
C GLN A 31 0.36 13.16 16.52
N VAL A 32 1.55 13.73 16.69
CA VAL A 32 2.07 14.17 17.98
C VAL A 32 2.28 15.68 18.02
N ASN A 33 1.40 16.36 18.74
CA ASN A 33 1.42 17.78 19.06
C ASN A 33 1.50 17.96 20.59
N ASP A 34 2.14 19.03 21.05
CA ASP A 34 2.29 19.34 22.48
C ASP A 34 2.83 18.19 23.35
N ARG A 35 3.68 17.35 22.75
CA ARG A 35 4.30 16.13 23.35
C ARG A 35 3.30 15.01 23.67
N LYS A 36 2.10 15.03 23.09
CA LYS A 36 1.07 13.98 23.22
C LYS A 36 0.59 13.53 21.86
N ALA A 37 0.15 12.27 21.78
CA ALA A 37 -0.32 11.68 20.54
C ALA A 37 -1.84 11.79 20.47
N HIS A 38 -2.37 12.17 19.31
CA HIS A 38 -3.79 12.34 19.06
C HIS A 38 -4.14 11.57 17.79
N SER A 39 -5.07 10.61 17.90
CA SER A 39 -5.58 9.88 16.74
C SER A 39 -6.83 10.56 16.22
N ASP A 40 -6.90 10.76 14.91
CA ASP A 40 -8.11 11.14 14.17
C ASP A 40 -8.93 9.88 13.88
N PRO A 41 -10.09 9.68 14.54
CA PRO A 41 -10.91 8.50 14.31
C PRO A 41 -11.47 8.44 12.89
N ALA A 42 -11.69 9.57 12.21
CA ALA A 42 -12.24 9.56 10.85
C ALA A 42 -11.24 8.98 9.83
N LYS A 43 -9.94 9.11 10.10
CA LYS A 43 -8.87 8.57 9.24
C LYS A 43 -8.35 7.21 9.70
N CYS A 44 -8.64 6.79 10.94
CA CYS A 44 -8.09 5.59 11.53
C CYS A 44 -8.62 4.33 10.82
N MET A 45 -7.73 3.59 10.17
CA MET A 45 -8.07 2.35 9.45
C MET A 45 -7.94 1.09 10.31
N ALA A 46 -7.91 1.20 11.64
CA ALA A 46 -7.85 0.05 12.56
C ALA A 46 -6.68 -0.95 12.34
N CYS A 47 -5.52 -0.49 11.85
CA CYS A 47 -4.39 -1.38 11.53
C CYS A 47 -3.51 -1.80 12.71
N ALA A 48 -3.73 -1.25 13.91
CA ALA A 48 -2.95 -1.48 15.12
C ALA A 48 -1.44 -1.12 15.10
N ASN A 49 -0.85 -0.75 13.96
CA ASN A 49 0.58 -0.40 13.87
C ASN A 49 1.07 0.60 14.93
N CYS A 50 0.26 1.62 15.25
CA CYS A 50 0.61 2.59 16.29
C CYS A 50 0.59 1.98 17.70
N ALA A 51 -0.37 1.10 17.99
CA ALA A 51 -0.49 0.41 19.28
C ALA A 51 0.67 -0.57 19.48
N ASP A 52 0.95 -1.41 18.48
CA ASP A 52 2.00 -2.44 18.53
C ASP A 52 3.40 -1.85 18.70
N ARG A 53 3.61 -0.62 18.21
CA ARG A 53 4.91 0.08 18.28
C ARG A 53 5.03 1.05 19.45
N CYS A 54 4.00 1.21 20.27
CA CYS A 54 4.05 2.14 21.39
C CYS A 54 4.90 1.57 22.54
N PRO A 55 6.06 2.16 22.89
CA PRO A 55 6.94 1.61 23.94
C PRO A 55 6.36 1.73 25.36
N ARG A 56 5.28 2.49 25.52
CA ARG A 56 4.59 2.71 26.80
C ARG A 56 3.22 2.05 26.85
N TYR A 57 2.83 1.31 25.81
CA TYR A 57 1.49 0.75 25.67
C TYR A 57 0.38 1.78 25.91
N ALA A 58 0.64 3.02 25.50
CA ALA A 58 -0.24 4.17 25.72
C ALA A 58 -1.39 4.22 24.71
N ILE A 59 -1.47 3.28 23.75
CA ILE A 59 -2.47 3.28 22.68
C ILE A 59 -3.21 1.95 22.74
N LYS A 60 -4.55 2.01 22.77
CA LYS A 60 -5.42 0.84 22.72
C LYS A 60 -6.31 0.88 21.48
N MET A 61 -6.57 -0.29 20.91
CA MET A 61 -7.61 -0.45 19.90
C MET A 61 -8.93 -0.71 20.62
N VAL A 62 -9.93 0.13 20.38
CA VAL A 62 -11.26 0.01 20.99
C VAL A 62 -12.32 -0.05 19.91
N GLU A 63 -13.48 -0.61 20.23
CA GLU A 63 -14.62 -0.65 19.31
C GLU A 63 -15.10 0.75 18.93
N ARG A 64 -15.62 0.85 17.71
CA ARG A 64 -16.27 2.04 17.20
C ARG A 64 -17.77 1.92 17.35
N ASP A 65 -18.39 3.03 17.71
CA ASP A 65 -19.85 3.18 17.66
C ASP A 65 -20.36 3.37 16.22
N ASP A 66 -19.45 3.76 15.32
CA ASP A 66 -19.68 4.12 13.91
C ASP A 66 -18.79 3.31 12.94
N PRO A 67 -19.00 1.98 12.79
CA PRO A 67 -18.23 1.21 11.80
C PRO A 67 -18.49 1.69 10.36
N PHE A 68 -17.44 1.68 9.54
CA PHE A 68 -17.53 2.07 8.13
C PHE A 68 -16.79 1.10 7.23
N GLU A 69 -17.06 1.18 5.93
CA GLU A 69 -16.37 0.39 4.90
C GLU A 69 -15.46 1.28 4.05
N VAL A 70 -14.34 0.71 3.63
CA VAL A 70 -13.31 1.37 2.84
C VAL A 70 -13.07 0.54 1.59
N GLY A 71 -13.02 1.20 0.44
CA GLY A 71 -12.74 0.59 -0.83
C GLY A 71 -13.07 1.53 -1.98
N VAL A 72 -12.64 1.15 -3.17
CA VAL A 72 -12.91 1.88 -4.39
C VAL A 72 -13.85 1.07 -5.25
N ASP A 73 -14.92 1.72 -5.72
CA ASP A 73 -15.85 1.11 -6.66
C ASP A 73 -15.28 1.21 -8.08
N VAL A 74 -14.65 0.12 -8.54
CA VAL A 74 -13.98 0.03 -9.84
C VAL A 74 -14.96 0.22 -11.01
N SER A 75 -16.26 -0.03 -10.83
CA SER A 75 -17.26 0.08 -11.90
C SER A 75 -17.51 1.51 -12.38
N LYS A 76 -17.00 2.51 -11.65
CA LYS A 76 -17.13 3.94 -11.97
C LYS A 76 -16.06 4.45 -12.93
N PHE A 77 -15.13 3.61 -13.34
CA PHE A 77 -13.98 3.97 -14.17
C PHE A 77 -14.00 3.18 -15.47
N ASP A 78 -13.33 3.72 -16.50
CA ASP A 78 -13.08 2.96 -17.71
C ASP A 78 -12.09 1.82 -17.40
N TYR A 79 -12.54 0.59 -17.64
CA TYR A 79 -11.75 -0.59 -17.34
C TYR A 79 -10.50 -0.69 -18.21
N GLU A 80 -10.52 -0.18 -19.44
CA GLU A 80 -9.33 -0.17 -20.29
C GLU A 80 -8.27 0.82 -19.79
N GLU A 81 -8.68 1.94 -19.19
CA GLU A 81 -7.75 2.86 -18.51
C GLU A 81 -7.14 2.22 -17.25
N ILE A 82 -7.96 1.53 -16.45
CA ILE A 82 -7.49 0.72 -15.31
C ILE A 82 -6.44 -0.29 -15.78
N ARG A 83 -6.78 -1.07 -16.82
CA ARG A 83 -5.91 -2.10 -17.36
C ARG A 83 -4.61 -1.52 -17.88
N ALA A 84 -4.67 -0.45 -18.68
CA ALA A 84 -3.48 0.21 -19.21
C ALA A 84 -2.53 0.66 -18.09
N LEU A 85 -3.07 1.20 -16.99
CA LEU A 85 -2.28 1.60 -15.83
C LEU A 85 -1.66 0.40 -15.10
N CYS A 86 -2.43 -0.67 -14.87
CA CYS A 86 -1.92 -1.90 -14.26
C CYS A 86 -0.82 -2.54 -15.11
N GLU A 87 -1.03 -2.67 -16.42
CA GLU A 87 -0.05 -3.26 -17.35
C GLU A 87 1.23 -2.41 -17.43
N LYS A 88 1.11 -1.08 -17.41
CA LYS A 88 2.27 -0.17 -17.32
C LYS A 88 3.06 -0.38 -16.03
N ALA A 89 2.41 -0.78 -14.94
CA ALA A 89 3.06 -1.16 -13.70
C ALA A 89 3.55 -2.63 -13.67
N HIS A 90 3.40 -3.38 -14.78
CA HIS A 90 3.55 -4.83 -14.89
C HIS A 90 2.77 -5.63 -13.83
N LEU A 91 1.48 -5.34 -13.73
CA LEU A 91 0.53 -6.05 -12.90
C LEU A 91 -0.70 -6.42 -13.71
N ASN A 92 -1.21 -7.64 -13.51
CA ASN A 92 -2.55 -7.97 -13.98
C ASN A 92 -3.60 -7.26 -13.10
N PRO A 93 -4.68 -6.66 -13.66
CA PRO A 93 -5.72 -5.98 -12.87
C PRO A 93 -6.32 -6.83 -11.74
N GLU A 94 -6.46 -8.15 -11.95
CA GLU A 94 -7.04 -9.06 -10.96
C GLU A 94 -6.04 -9.52 -9.89
N GLN A 95 -4.76 -9.17 -10.02
CA GLN A 95 -3.73 -9.58 -9.08
C GLN A 95 -4.01 -9.00 -7.69
N VAL A 96 -4.06 -9.87 -6.67
CA VAL A 96 -4.18 -9.44 -5.28
C VAL A 96 -2.87 -8.80 -4.84
N LEU A 97 -2.93 -7.52 -4.47
CA LEU A 97 -1.78 -6.77 -3.98
C LEU A 97 -1.71 -6.76 -2.45
N CYS A 98 -2.84 -6.83 -1.76
CA CYS A 98 -2.88 -6.89 -0.31
C CYS A 98 -3.78 -8.01 0.18
N TYR A 99 -3.16 -9.15 0.51
CA TYR A 99 -3.84 -10.33 1.04
C TYR A 99 -4.59 -10.08 2.35
N CYS A 100 -4.12 -9.15 3.19
CA CYS A 100 -4.75 -8.86 4.48
C CYS A 100 -6.15 -8.27 4.36
N VAL A 101 -6.42 -7.52 3.27
CA VAL A 101 -7.69 -6.79 3.07
C VAL A 101 -8.33 -7.08 1.71
N GLY A 102 -7.74 -7.99 0.94
CA GLY A 102 -8.24 -8.44 -0.36
C GLY A 102 -8.16 -7.38 -1.47
N VAL A 103 -7.28 -6.38 -1.37
CA VAL A 103 -7.17 -5.31 -2.38
C VAL A 103 -6.45 -5.82 -3.62
N ARG A 104 -7.06 -5.62 -4.79
CA ARG A 104 -6.52 -5.95 -6.12
C ARG A 104 -5.85 -4.76 -6.81
N ALA A 105 -5.09 -5.02 -7.87
CA ALA A 105 -4.40 -3.99 -8.63
C ALA A 105 -5.36 -2.98 -9.27
N GLU A 106 -6.52 -3.44 -9.76
CA GLU A 106 -7.56 -2.57 -10.32
C GLU A 106 -8.12 -1.55 -9.32
N GLU A 107 -8.26 -1.90 -8.04
CA GLU A 107 -8.75 -1.00 -7.00
C GLU A 107 -7.74 0.12 -6.72
N VAL A 108 -6.44 -0.21 -6.77
CA VAL A 108 -5.35 0.76 -6.65
C VAL A 108 -5.29 1.66 -7.88
N ALA A 109 -5.40 1.10 -9.08
CA ALA A 109 -5.43 1.86 -10.32
C ALA A 109 -6.63 2.83 -10.35
N ALA A 110 -7.82 2.36 -9.96
CA ALA A 110 -9.00 3.19 -9.82
C ALA A 110 -8.80 4.31 -8.78
N ALA A 111 -8.15 4.04 -7.65
CA ALA A 111 -7.80 5.08 -6.66
C ALA A 111 -6.91 6.17 -7.29
N LEU A 112 -5.90 5.79 -8.07
CA LEU A 112 -5.01 6.73 -8.76
C LEU A 112 -5.77 7.55 -9.83
N LEU A 113 -6.62 6.89 -10.63
CA LEU A 113 -7.48 7.57 -11.62
C LEU A 113 -8.49 8.53 -10.97
N SER A 114 -8.88 8.28 -9.73
CA SER A 114 -9.74 9.18 -8.95
C SER A 114 -9.03 10.39 -8.34
N GLY A 115 -7.70 10.49 -8.53
CA GLY A 115 -6.89 11.63 -8.11
C GLY A 115 -5.95 11.38 -6.93
N ALA A 116 -5.83 10.14 -6.43
CA ALA A 116 -4.76 9.83 -5.48
C ALA A 116 -3.39 9.94 -6.16
N THR A 117 -2.44 10.56 -5.49
CA THR A 117 -1.08 10.79 -6.01
C THR A 117 -0.01 10.13 -5.16
N THR A 118 -0.33 9.77 -3.91
CA THR A 118 0.61 9.19 -2.96
C THR A 118 0.21 7.78 -2.50
N PRO A 119 1.17 6.95 -2.06
CA PRO A 119 0.89 5.64 -1.47
C PRO A 119 -0.03 5.74 -0.24
N GLU A 120 0.08 6.81 0.54
CA GLU A 120 -0.72 7.05 1.75
C GLU A 120 -2.18 7.38 1.39
N GLU A 121 -2.43 8.18 0.36
CA GLU A 121 -3.78 8.46 -0.15
C GLU A 121 -4.45 7.19 -0.70
N VAL A 122 -3.74 6.42 -1.51
CA VAL A 122 -4.25 5.12 -1.99
C VAL A 122 -4.58 4.20 -0.82
N SER A 123 -3.72 4.15 0.20
CA SER A 123 -3.95 3.35 1.41
C SER A 123 -5.20 3.81 2.17
N ALA A 124 -5.46 5.11 2.20
CA ALA A 124 -6.65 5.68 2.83
C ALA A 124 -7.94 5.36 2.05
N MET A 125 -7.87 5.29 0.73
CA MET A 125 -9.02 5.00 -0.14
C MET A 125 -9.35 3.52 -0.25
N THR A 126 -8.33 2.66 -0.29
CA THR A 126 -8.48 1.21 -0.55
C THR A 126 -8.42 0.37 0.72
N GLY A 127 -7.84 0.90 1.80
CA GLY A 127 -7.48 0.12 2.99
C GLY A 127 -6.20 -0.72 2.82
N MET A 128 -5.56 -0.68 1.64
CA MET A 128 -4.26 -1.30 1.41
C MET A 128 -3.23 -0.78 2.42
N ARG A 129 -2.24 -1.60 2.78
CA ARG A 129 -1.20 -1.31 3.80
C ARG A 129 -1.70 -1.09 5.23
N THR A 130 -3.00 -1.08 5.49
CA THR A 130 -3.54 -0.88 6.84
C THR A 130 -3.61 -2.21 7.62
N GLY A 131 -2.44 -2.84 7.76
CA GLY A 131 -2.17 -4.15 8.37
C GLY A 131 -0.65 -4.41 8.40
N CYS A 132 -0.17 -5.52 7.82
CA CYS A 132 1.25 -5.92 7.87
C CYS A 132 2.25 -4.93 7.24
N THR A 133 1.81 -4.04 6.33
CA THR A 133 2.61 -3.03 5.58
C THR A 133 3.76 -3.55 4.70
N ILE A 134 4.06 -4.86 4.70
CA ILE A 134 5.27 -5.41 4.08
C ILE A 134 5.07 -5.77 2.61
N GLU A 135 4.27 -6.80 2.31
CA GLU A 135 4.22 -7.36 0.94
C GLU A 135 3.62 -6.39 -0.09
N CYS A 136 2.62 -5.63 0.34
CA CYS A 136 1.81 -4.81 -0.53
C CYS A 136 2.48 -3.48 -0.95
N ILE A 137 3.55 -3.03 -0.26
CA ILE A 137 4.14 -1.71 -0.55
C ILE A 137 4.77 -1.64 -1.95
N GLN A 138 5.52 -2.66 -2.36
CA GLN A 138 6.28 -2.58 -3.62
C GLN A 138 5.36 -2.49 -4.86
N PRO A 139 4.30 -3.31 -4.99
CA PRO A 139 3.33 -3.13 -6.07
C PRO A 139 2.63 -1.77 -6.05
N LEU A 140 2.32 -1.24 -4.86
CA LEU A 140 1.71 0.08 -4.74
C LEU A 140 2.63 1.19 -5.25
N LEU A 141 3.90 1.19 -4.83
CA LEU A 141 4.87 2.20 -5.28
C LEU A 141 5.04 2.19 -6.80
N ARG A 142 5.08 1.01 -7.41
CA ARG A 142 5.14 0.84 -8.87
C ARG A 142 3.92 1.41 -9.59
N LEU A 143 2.71 1.18 -9.06
CA LEU A 143 1.47 1.74 -9.62
C LEU A 143 1.45 3.27 -9.53
N VAL A 144 1.89 3.83 -8.41
CA VAL A 144 2.00 5.29 -8.21
C VAL A 144 2.96 5.89 -9.25
N GLN A 145 4.13 5.28 -9.48
CA GLN A 145 5.07 5.70 -10.53
C GLN A 145 4.51 5.51 -11.95
N ALA A 146 3.83 4.40 -12.21
CA ALA A 146 3.19 4.13 -13.49
C ALA A 146 2.11 5.16 -13.82
N ALA A 147 1.40 5.68 -12.81
CA ALA A 147 0.46 6.79 -12.94
C ALA A 147 1.14 8.14 -13.21
N GLY A 148 2.47 8.20 -13.23
CA GLY A 148 3.25 9.42 -13.49
C GLY A 148 3.50 10.26 -12.25
N ASN A 149 3.20 9.76 -11.05
CA ASN A 149 3.45 10.46 -9.81
C ASN A 149 4.87 10.20 -9.30
N GLU A 150 5.48 11.23 -8.72
CA GLU A 150 6.78 11.10 -8.07
C GLU A 150 6.66 10.49 -6.67
N LEU A 151 7.67 9.69 -6.30
CA LEU A 151 7.75 9.07 -4.99
C LEU A 151 8.60 9.91 -4.04
N HIS A 152 7.93 10.51 -3.05
CA HIS A 152 8.57 11.29 -1.99
C HIS A 152 8.33 10.64 -0.62
N PRO A 153 9.20 9.73 -0.14
CA PRO A 153 9.02 9.14 1.17
C PRO A 153 9.17 10.21 2.24
N ASN A 154 8.38 10.13 3.31
CA ASN A 154 8.55 11.01 4.45
C ASN A 154 9.93 10.73 5.09
N PRO A 155 10.88 11.68 5.06
CA PRO A 155 12.24 11.44 5.57
C PRO A 155 12.28 11.18 7.07
N ASN A 156 11.23 11.58 7.78
CA ASN A 156 11.08 11.34 9.21
C ASN A 156 10.15 10.16 9.53
N GLY A 157 9.56 9.54 8.51
CA GLY A 157 8.57 8.47 8.61
C GLY A 157 9.14 7.07 8.40
N TYR A 158 8.34 6.06 8.71
CA TYR A 158 8.63 4.63 8.55
C TYR A 158 7.55 3.94 7.71
N GLN A 159 6.83 4.71 6.89
CA GLN A 159 5.75 4.22 6.04
C GLN A 159 6.27 3.34 4.89
N TRP A 160 7.38 3.76 4.25
CA TRP A 160 8.06 3.07 3.16
C TRP A 160 9.42 3.75 2.86
N TYR A 161 10.32 3.03 2.16
CA TYR A 161 11.73 3.43 2.01
C TYR A 161 12.21 3.55 0.54
N GLY A 162 11.32 3.33 -0.42
CA GLY A 162 11.61 3.38 -1.85
C GLY A 162 11.27 2.06 -2.55
N VAL A 163 11.54 2.03 -3.85
CA VAL A 163 11.33 0.86 -4.69
C VAL A 163 12.51 -0.11 -4.61
N THR A 164 12.21 -1.40 -4.63
CA THR A 164 13.20 -2.46 -4.77
C THR A 164 13.41 -2.83 -6.24
N VAL A 165 14.62 -3.25 -6.60
CA VAL A 165 14.93 -3.76 -7.94
C VAL A 165 14.03 -4.96 -8.27
N THR A 166 13.40 -4.92 -9.44
CA THR A 166 12.59 -6.02 -9.96
C THR A 166 13.26 -6.71 -11.15
N ALA A 167 12.64 -7.76 -11.69
CA ALA A 167 13.08 -8.39 -12.94
C ALA A 167 13.13 -7.41 -14.13
N TRP A 168 12.34 -6.33 -14.09
CA TRP A 168 12.32 -5.30 -15.12
C TRP A 168 13.38 -4.22 -14.94
N ASP A 169 13.94 -4.08 -13.73
CA ASP A 169 14.91 -3.04 -13.36
C ASP A 169 16.35 -3.56 -13.26
N MET A 170 16.55 -4.88 -13.42
CA MET A 170 17.85 -5.51 -13.21
C MET A 170 18.91 -4.96 -14.18
N PRO A 171 20.05 -4.45 -13.70
CA PRO A 171 21.11 -3.95 -14.58
C PRO A 171 21.68 -5.06 -15.48
N GLU A 172 21.99 -4.75 -16.74
CA GLU A 172 22.52 -5.73 -17.70
C GLU A 172 23.83 -6.38 -17.22
N GLU A 173 24.72 -5.61 -16.61
CA GLU A 173 25.95 -6.14 -16.01
C GLU A 173 25.70 -7.22 -14.94
N VAL A 174 24.58 -7.11 -14.21
CA VAL A 174 24.18 -8.11 -13.20
C VAL A 174 23.64 -9.35 -13.90
N LYS A 175 22.81 -9.18 -14.94
CA LYS A 175 22.29 -10.31 -15.72
C LYS A 175 23.42 -11.12 -16.34
N GLU A 176 24.34 -10.46 -17.06
CA GLU A 176 25.49 -11.11 -17.71
C GLU A 176 26.34 -11.91 -16.71
N LYS A 177 26.58 -11.34 -15.53
CA LYS A 177 27.37 -11.98 -14.47
C LYS A 177 26.72 -13.24 -13.91
N TYR A 178 25.39 -13.28 -13.79
CA TYR A 178 24.69 -14.36 -13.09
C TYR A 178 23.93 -15.32 -14.00
N ASN A 179 23.65 -14.98 -15.27
CA ASN A 179 22.93 -15.85 -16.21
C ASN A 179 23.60 -17.22 -16.36
N SER A 180 24.93 -17.25 -16.44
CA SER A 180 25.71 -18.51 -16.53
C SER A 180 25.62 -19.41 -15.29
N ARG A 181 25.05 -18.91 -14.18
CA ARG A 181 24.89 -19.63 -12.90
C ARG A 181 23.49 -20.21 -12.70
N GLY A 182 22.69 -20.28 -13.77
CA GLY A 182 21.34 -20.86 -13.75
C GLY A 182 20.25 -19.87 -13.33
N PHE A 183 20.49 -18.57 -13.50
CA PHE A 183 19.46 -17.53 -13.40
C PHE A 183 18.96 -17.20 -14.81
N TYR A 184 17.64 -17.17 -15.00
CA TYR A 184 17.00 -17.03 -16.31
C TYR A 184 16.20 -15.72 -16.36
N PHE A 185 16.88 -14.59 -16.11
CA PHE A 185 16.18 -13.30 -15.89
C PHE A 185 15.31 -12.87 -17.08
N ASP A 186 15.73 -13.16 -18.31
CA ASP A 186 14.99 -12.77 -19.51
C ASP A 186 13.78 -13.68 -19.74
N GLU A 187 13.91 -14.98 -19.50
CA GLU A 187 12.81 -15.93 -19.53
C GLU A 187 11.79 -15.66 -18.42
N ASP A 188 12.26 -15.37 -17.20
CA ASP A 188 11.42 -14.99 -16.06
C ASP A 188 10.65 -13.70 -16.39
N LYS A 189 11.32 -12.68 -16.92
CA LYS A 189 10.67 -11.45 -17.37
C LYS A 189 9.62 -11.73 -18.45
N ALA A 190 9.95 -12.54 -19.45
CA ALA A 190 9.01 -12.91 -20.52
C ALA A 190 7.79 -13.67 -19.99
N LEU A 191 7.96 -14.53 -18.97
CA LEU A 191 6.85 -15.21 -18.30
C LEU A 191 5.98 -14.21 -17.54
N LEU A 192 6.59 -13.31 -16.76
CA LEU A 192 5.86 -12.29 -16.00
C LEU A 192 5.06 -11.37 -16.93
N ASP A 193 5.65 -10.94 -18.05
CA ASP A 193 4.96 -10.11 -19.06
C ASP A 193 3.77 -10.84 -19.71
N LYS A 194 3.80 -12.18 -19.81
CA LYS A 194 2.65 -12.97 -20.24
C LYS A 194 1.54 -12.93 -19.19
N VAL A 195 1.86 -13.17 -17.91
CA VAL A 195 0.89 -13.15 -16.80
C VAL A 195 0.16 -11.81 -16.72
N VAL A 196 0.88 -10.70 -16.91
CA VAL A 196 0.30 -9.35 -16.92
C VAL A 196 -0.81 -9.21 -17.97
N LYS A 197 -0.67 -9.85 -19.13
CA LYS A 197 -1.59 -9.73 -20.27
C LYS A 197 -2.75 -10.72 -20.25
N VAL A 198 -2.76 -11.69 -19.33
CA VAL A 198 -3.82 -12.71 -19.27
C VAL A 198 -5.19 -12.04 -19.08
N ARG A 199 -6.17 -12.52 -19.87
CA ARG A 199 -7.58 -12.16 -19.79
C ARG A 199 -8.39 -13.43 -19.52
N PRO A 200 -8.87 -13.64 -18.28
CA PRO A 200 -9.54 -14.89 -17.91
C PRO A 200 -10.79 -15.23 -18.74
N GLU A 201 -11.43 -14.22 -19.33
CA GLU A 201 -12.61 -14.40 -20.18
C GLU A 201 -12.29 -14.96 -21.58
N GLU A 202 -11.06 -14.77 -22.06
CA GLU A 202 -10.62 -15.17 -23.40
C GLU A 202 -9.96 -16.57 -23.42
N GLU A 203 -9.72 -17.18 -22.25
CA GLU A 203 -9.08 -18.50 -22.09
C GLU A 203 -10.08 -19.67 -21.95
N LYS A 204 -11.38 -19.45 -22.20
CA LYS A 204 -12.44 -20.47 -22.16
C LYS A 204 -12.64 -21.21 -23.48
#